data_AF-A0A2J8NJR6-F1
#
_entry.id   AF-A0A2J8NJR6-F1
#
_cell.length_a   1.000
_cell.length_b   1.000
_cell.length_c   1.000
_cell.angle_alpha   90.00
_cell.angle_beta   90.00
_cell.angle_gamma   90.00
#
_symmetry.space_group_name_H-M   'P 1'
#
loop_
_entity.id
_entity.type
_entity.pdbx_description
1 polymer ?
#
loop_
_entity_poly.entity_id
_entity_poly.type
_entity_poly.pdbx_seq_one_letter_code
_entity_poly.pdbx_strand_id
1 'polypeptide(L)' 'FGKQEPGENSEILPTLKYVRPGGGFVPNFQLFEKGDVNGEKEQKFYTFLKGQAILPPQEGLGRKRVRGPQARLTLLSSLL' A
#
# COMPACT_ATOMS: atom_id res chain seq x y z
N PHE A 1 5.37 10.89 3.87
CA PHE A 1 4.53 12.08 3.56
C PHE A 1 3.96 12.63 4.87
N GLY A 2 3.85 13.96 5.02
CA GLY A 2 3.14 14.69 6.09
C GLY A 2 3.61 14.57 7.56
N LYS A 3 4.24 13.45 7.96
CA LYS A 3 4.62 13.13 9.36
C LYS A 3 3.48 13.38 10.36
N GLN A 4 2.24 13.09 9.96
CA GLN A 4 1.04 13.34 10.76
C GLN A 4 0.85 12.37 11.93
N GLU A 5 1.54 11.22 11.91
CA GLU A 5 1.60 10.25 13.02
C GLU A 5 3.02 10.18 13.59
N PRO A 6 3.48 11.27 14.27
CA PRO A 6 4.85 11.34 14.77
C PRO A 6 5.08 10.44 15.99
N GLY A 7 4.05 10.18 16.80
CA GLY A 7 4.17 9.47 18.08
C GLY A 7 4.51 7.98 17.94
N GLU A 8 5.13 7.42 18.96
CA GLU A 8 5.41 5.99 19.08
C GLU A 8 4.11 5.18 19.21
N ASN A 9 4.18 3.86 18.98
CA ASN A 9 2.98 2.99 19.07
C ASN A 9 2.23 3.14 20.40
N SER A 10 2.95 3.35 21.51
CA SER A 10 2.37 3.57 22.84
C SER A 10 1.65 4.91 22.99
N GLU A 11 1.90 5.88 22.12
CA GLU A 11 1.38 7.25 22.20
C GLU A 11 0.13 7.45 21.34
N ILE A 12 -0.12 6.57 20.36
CA ILE A 12 -1.26 6.68 19.43
C ILE A 12 -2.60 6.67 20.19
N LEU A 13 -2.84 5.67 21.04
CA LEU A 13 -4.10 5.56 21.80
C LEU A 13 -4.30 6.71 22.79
N PRO A 14 -3.30 7.12 23.60
CA PRO A 14 -3.40 8.34 24.41
C PRO A 14 -3.70 9.60 23.59
N THR A 15 -3.08 9.75 22.41
CA THR A 15 -3.28 10.92 21.52
C THR A 15 -4.72 10.98 21.03
N LEU A 16 -5.27 9.85 20.59
CA LEU A 16 -6.67 9.77 20.18
C LEU A 16 -7.62 10.09 21.35
N LYS A 17 -7.32 9.62 22.56
CA LYS A 17 -8.15 9.79 23.74
C LYS A 17 -8.15 11.21 24.30
N TYR A 18 -7.00 11.88 24.30
CA TYR A 18 -6.80 13.15 25.02
C TYR A 18 -6.49 14.36 24.14
N VAL A 19 -6.03 14.17 22.90
CA VAL A 19 -5.57 15.29 22.04
C VAL A 19 -6.53 15.51 20.86
N ARG A 20 -6.61 14.54 19.94
CA ARG A 20 -7.47 14.62 18.75
C ARG A 20 -7.80 13.20 18.28
N PRO A 21 -9.08 12.80 18.19
CA PRO A 21 -10.29 13.59 18.46
C PRO A 21 -10.41 14.14 19.88
N GLY A 22 -9.78 13.51 20.88
CA GLY A 22 -9.91 13.92 22.28
C GLY A 22 -11.25 13.49 22.88
N GLY A 23 -11.66 14.14 23.98
CA GLY A 23 -12.98 13.92 24.57
C GLY A 23 -13.22 12.51 25.14
N GLY A 24 -12.15 11.76 25.44
CA GLY A 24 -12.28 10.38 25.90
C GLY A 24 -12.55 9.37 24.79
N PHE A 25 -12.34 9.75 23.52
CA PHE A 25 -12.50 8.85 22.38
C PHE A 25 -11.63 7.60 22.52
N VAL A 26 -12.24 6.43 22.32
CA VAL A 26 -11.58 5.13 22.25
C VAL A 26 -12.07 4.43 20.99
N PRO A 27 -11.18 4.05 20.06
CA PRO A 27 -11.58 3.28 18.88
C PRO A 27 -12.28 1.97 19.28
N ASN A 28 -13.38 1.63 18.60
CA ASN A 28 -14.07 0.35 18.75
C ASN A 28 -13.66 -0.68 17.68
N PHE A 29 -12.50 -0.47 17.07
CA PHE A 29 -11.90 -1.31 16.04
C PHE A 29 -10.41 -1.51 16.33
N GLN A 30 -9.83 -2.56 15.73
CA GLN A 30 -8.42 -2.89 15.94
C GLN A 30 -7.52 -1.87 15.24
N LEU A 31 -6.53 -1.37 15.98
CA LEU A 31 -5.37 -0.68 15.42
C LEU A 31 -4.17 -1.63 15.37
N PHE A 32 -3.32 -1.48 14.36
CA PHE A 32 -2.07 -2.22 14.23
C PHE A 32 -0.88 -1.31 14.56
N GLU A 33 0.29 -1.91 14.74
CA GLU A 33 1.53 -1.14 14.88
C GLU A 33 1.76 -0.24 13.67
N LYS A 34 2.31 0.95 13.94
CA LYS A 34 2.71 1.91 12.91
C LYS A 34 3.77 1.26 12.02
N GLY A 35 3.60 1.41 10.71
CA GLY A 35 4.56 0.93 9.73
C GLY A 35 4.34 1.52 8.35
N ASP A 36 5.24 1.19 7.43
CA ASP A 36 5.24 1.77 6.09
C ASP A 36 4.17 1.14 5.20
N VAL A 37 3.44 2.01 4.47
CA VAL A 37 2.40 1.62 3.50
C VAL A 37 2.87 1.78 2.04
N ASN A 38 4.08 2.31 1.86
CA ASN A 38 4.72 2.56 0.56
C ASN A 38 6.23 2.53 0.73
N GLY A 39 6.96 2.38 -0.37
CA GLY A 39 8.42 2.36 -0.39
C GLY A 39 9.02 0.98 -0.11
N GLU A 40 10.34 0.91 -0.01
CA GLU A 40 11.09 -0.36 0.08
C GLU A 40 10.77 -1.19 1.34
N LYS A 41 10.35 -0.52 2.42
CA LYS A 41 10.03 -1.14 3.71
C LYS A 41 8.52 -1.35 3.92
N GLU A 42 7.73 -1.20 2.87
CA GLU A 42 6.29 -1.40 2.92
C GLU A 42 5.90 -2.77 3.49
N GLN A 43 4.86 -2.79 4.35
CA GLN A 43 4.27 -4.03 4.83
C GLN A 43 3.63 -4.82 3.67
N LYS A 44 4.02 -6.09 3.50
CA LYS A 44 3.71 -6.93 2.32
C LYS A 44 2.22 -7.01 1.96
N PHE A 45 1.32 -6.91 2.93
CA PHE A 45 -0.12 -6.96 2.65
C PHE A 45 -0.59 -5.72 1.89
N TYR A 46 0.00 -4.55 2.12
CA TYR A 46 -0.31 -3.35 1.32
C TYR A 46 0.18 -3.51 -0.12
N THR A 47 1.34 -4.14 -0.35
CA THR A 47 1.78 -4.48 -1.72
C THR A 47 0.76 -5.38 -2.42
N PHE A 48 0.27 -6.41 -1.71
CA PHE A 48 -0.78 -7.29 -2.23
C PHE A 48 -2.06 -6.50 -2.56
N LEU A 49 -2.58 -5.72 -1.63
CA LEU A 49 -3.82 -4.96 -1.80
C LEU A 49 -3.72 -3.92 -2.93
N LYS A 50 -2.60 -3.17 -3.04
CA LYS A 50 -2.36 -2.25 -4.16
C LYS A 50 -2.28 -2.96 -5.50
N GLY A 51 -1.80 -4.20 -5.52
CA GLY A 51 -1.78 -5.05 -6.71
C GLY A 51 -3.17 -5.45 -7.21
N GLN A 52 -4.09 -5.69 -6.26
CA GLN A 52 -5.49 -6.06 -6.52
C GLN A 52 -6.42 -4.86 -6.76
N ALA A 53 -6.08 -3.69 -6.20
CA ALA A 53 -6.88 -2.50 -6.38
C ALA A 53 -6.98 -2.16 -7.88
N ILE A 54 -8.19 -2.30 -8.43
CA ILE A 54 -8.56 -1.73 -9.73
C ILE A 54 -8.66 -0.22 -9.51
N LEU A 55 -7.51 0.44 -9.46
CA LEU A 55 -7.49 1.90 -9.47
C LEU A 55 -7.87 2.36 -10.88
N PRO A 56 -8.73 3.39 -11.03
CA PRO A 56 -8.81 4.12 -12.29
C PRO A 56 -7.40 4.61 -12.65
N PRO A 57 -7.05 4.74 -13.95
CA PRO A 57 -5.70 5.04 -14.38
C PRO A 57 -5.15 6.24 -13.62
N GLN A 58 -4.14 6.02 -12.79
CA GLN A 58 -3.30 7.10 -12.29
C GLN A 58 -2.51 7.56 -13.52
N GLU A 59 -2.90 8.70 -14.08
CA GLU A 59 -2.21 9.31 -15.21
C GLU A 59 -0.76 9.55 -14.81
N GLY A 60 0.16 8.73 -15.35
CA GLY A 60 1.60 8.95 -15.21
C GLY A 60 2.44 7.83 -14.57
N LEU A 61 1.89 6.77 -13.99
CA LEU A 61 2.73 5.68 -13.46
C LEU A 61 2.74 4.46 -14.39
N GLY A 62 3.72 4.45 -15.30
CA GLY A 62 4.00 3.34 -16.20
C GLY A 62 4.20 2.02 -15.45
N ARG A 63 3.12 1.25 -15.32
CA ARG A 63 3.16 -0.11 -14.80
C ARG A 63 3.82 -1.00 -15.87
N LYS A 64 5.15 -1.10 -15.86
CA LYS A 64 5.85 -2.22 -16.53
C LYS A 64 5.44 -3.49 -15.79
N ARG A 65 4.34 -4.10 -16.23
CA ARG A 65 4.01 -5.49 -15.90
C ARG A 65 5.17 -6.35 -16.38
N VAL A 66 5.98 -6.86 -15.45
CA VAL A 66 6.85 -8.00 -15.71
C VAL A 66 5.91 -9.17 -15.99
N ARG A 67 5.67 -9.43 -17.27
CA ARG A 67 4.95 -10.62 -17.71
C ARG A 67 5.92 -11.78 -17.54
N GLY A 68 5.60 -12.70 -16.62
CA GLY A 68 6.19 -14.03 -16.58
C GLY A 68 5.97 -14.77 -17.92
N PRO A 69 6.64 -15.92 -18.12
CA PRO A 69 6.93 -16.48 -19.44
C PRO A 69 5.66 -16.56 -20.28
N GLN A 70 5.65 -15.72 -21.32
CA GLN A 70 4.61 -15.63 -22.31
C GLN A 70 4.41 -17.04 -22.89
N ALA A 71 3.23 -17.62 -22.64
CA ALA A 71 2.79 -18.79 -23.38
C ALA A 71 2.89 -18.46 -24.89
N ARG A 72 3.64 -19.34 -25.58
CA ARG A 72 3.79 -19.53 -27.03
C ARG A 72 2.87 -18.70 -27.93
N LEU A 73 3.46 -18.05 -28.95
CA LEU A 73 3.31 -18.43 -30.37
C LEU A 73 3.86 -17.30 -31.27
N THR A 74 5.07 -17.49 -31.79
CA THR A 74 5.50 -16.80 -33.03
C THR A 74 5.89 -17.90 -34.01
N LEU A 75 5.01 -18.12 -35.00
CA LEU A 75 5.28 -18.98 -36.14
C LEU A 75 6.44 -18.38 -36.95
N LEU A 76 7.49 -19.17 -37.13
CA LEU A 76 8.54 -18.94 -38.12
C LEU A 76 7.89 -19.01 -39.52
N SER A 77 7.98 -17.92 -40.28
CA SER A 77 7.90 -17.98 -41.74
C SER A 77 9.25 -17.54 -42.30
N SER A 78 10.12 -18.51 -42.49
CA SER A 78 11.29 -18.42 -43.36
C SER A 78 10.91 -19.02 -44.70
N LEU A 79 10.87 -18.19 -45.75
CA LEU A 79 10.96 -18.62 -47.14
C LEU A 79 11.99 -17.74 -47.85
N LEU A 80 13.24 -18.22 -47.80
CA LEU A 80 14.17 -18.38 -48.91
C LEU A 80 15.09 -19.53 -48.53
#